data_AF-A0A0B8QJJ6-F1
#
_entry.id   AF-A0A0B8QJJ6-F1
#
_cell.length_a   1.000
_cell.length_b   1.000
_cell.length_c   1.000
_cell.angle_alpha   90.00
_cell.angle_beta   90.00
_cell.angle_gamma   90.00
#
_symmetry.space_group_name_H-M   'P 1'
#
loop_
_entity.id
_entity.type
_entity.pdbx_description
1 polymer ?
#
loop_
_entity_poly.entity_id
_entity_poly.type
_entity_poly.pdbx_seq_one_letter_code
_entity_poly.pdbx_strand_id
1 'polypeptide(L)'
;MVVGLGKRDVAFDAGLPIAERGYRNGEPISVEGLVSTAVMDQHTFVEVNPDSDIEVGDMIAFSTSHPCLTFDKWRYIAICDDEYQVTNWVETCF
;
A
#
# COMPACT_ATOMS: atom_id res chain seq x y z
N MET A 1 11.96 -4.26 6.57
CA MET A 1 10.70 -5.04 6.53
C MET A 1 10.35 -5.41 5.10
N VAL A 2 9.62 -6.52 4.90
CA VAL A 2 9.07 -6.96 3.61
C VAL A 2 7.55 -6.79 3.65
N VAL A 3 6.98 -6.10 2.67
CA VAL A 3 5.54 -5.84 2.54
C VAL A 3 4.97 -6.62 1.35
N GLY A 4 3.76 -7.18 1.51
CA GLY A 4 3.00 -7.84 0.44
C GLY A 4 2.39 -6.87 -0.56
N LEU A 5 3.23 -6.11 -1.25
CA LEU A 5 2.88 -5.17 -2.32
C LEU A 5 4.02 -5.20 -3.34
N GLY A 6 3.78 -5.52 -4.60
CA GLY A 6 4.83 -5.63 -5.62
C GLY A 6 4.52 -4.91 -6.93
N LYS A 7 5.36 -5.12 -7.94
CA LYS A 7 5.19 -4.57 -9.30
C LYS A 7 3.89 -5.03 -9.98
N ARG A 8 3.30 -6.13 -9.50
CA ARG A 8 1.99 -6.61 -9.96
C ARG A 8 0.81 -5.85 -9.35
N ASP A 9 1.06 -5.04 -8.32
CA ASP A 9 0.04 -4.39 -7.50
C ASP A 9 0.16 -2.86 -7.57
N VAL A 10 1.37 -2.33 -7.83
CA VAL A 10 1.62 -0.89 -7.94
C VAL A 10 2.57 -0.57 -9.09
N ALA A 11 2.23 0.45 -9.88
CA ALA A 11 3.14 0.99 -10.87
C ALA A 11 4.27 1.76 -10.17
N PHE A 12 5.51 1.49 -10.58
CA PHE A 12 6.71 2.02 -9.93
C PHE A 12 7.54 2.93 -10.85
N ASP A 13 7.13 3.08 -12.11
CA ASP A 13 7.86 3.86 -13.13
C ASP A 13 7.97 5.35 -12.77
N ALA A 14 7.10 5.83 -11.88
CA ALA A 14 7.04 7.23 -11.45
C ALA A 14 7.36 7.44 -9.96
N GLY A 15 7.94 6.42 -9.30
CA GLY A 15 8.33 6.47 -7.90
C GLY A 15 8.00 5.19 -7.14
N LEU A 16 8.64 5.01 -5.98
CA LEU A 16 8.31 3.91 -5.07
C LEU A 16 7.01 4.23 -4.31
N PRO A 17 6.21 3.22 -3.93
CA PRO A 17 5.03 3.41 -3.11
C PRO A 17 5.39 4.03 -1.76
N ILE A 18 4.60 4.99 -1.28
CA ILE A 18 4.89 5.76 -0.06
C ILE A 18 3.92 5.32 1.04
N ALA A 19 4.43 4.95 2.22
CA ALA A 19 3.57 4.57 3.34
C ALA A 19 2.88 5.82 3.92
N GLU A 20 1.54 5.82 3.97
CA GLU A 20 0.75 6.98 4.42
C GLU A 20 0.01 6.72 5.74
N ARG A 21 -0.52 5.51 5.91
CA ARG A 21 -1.32 5.13 7.09
C ARG A 21 -1.03 3.69 7.49
N GLY A 22 -1.07 3.41 8.79
CA GLY A 22 -0.91 2.06 9.33
C GLY A 22 -2.09 1.68 10.21
N TYR A 23 -2.41 0.39 10.27
CA TYR A 23 -3.46 -0.15 11.13
C TYR A 23 -3.07 -1.50 11.74
N ARG A 24 -3.37 -1.67 13.03
CA ARG A 24 -3.31 -2.95 13.75
C ARG A 24 -4.68 -3.26 14.33
N ASN A 25 -5.30 -4.37 13.92
CA ASN A 25 -6.64 -4.78 14.38
C ASN A 25 -7.71 -3.68 14.24
N GLY A 26 -7.64 -2.86 13.19
CA GLY A 26 -8.56 -1.75 12.93
C GLY A 26 -8.17 -0.43 13.60
N GLU A 27 -7.22 -0.44 14.53
CA GLU A 27 -6.75 0.77 15.21
C GLU A 27 -5.58 1.40 14.43
N PRO A 28 -5.55 2.74 14.28
CA PRO A 28 -4.42 3.43 13.64
C PRO A 28 -3.11 3.23 14.39
N ILE A 29 -2.03 3.03 13.65
CA ILE A 29 -0.65 3.00 14.17
C ILE A 29 0.24 3.95 13.36
N SER A 30 1.39 4.32 13.94
CA SER A 30 2.34 5.19 13.25
C SER A 30 3.06 4.44 12.13
N VAL A 31 3.23 5.11 10.99
CA VAL A 31 4.10 4.69 9.87
C VAL A 31 5.27 5.65 9.69
N GLU A 32 5.54 6.50 10.68
CA GLU A 32 6.65 7.45 10.64
C GLU A 32 7.99 6.73 10.48
N GLY A 33 8.81 7.23 9.56
CA GLY A 33 10.12 6.64 9.26
C GLY A 33 10.06 5.37 8.42
N LEU A 34 8.89 4.92 7.95
CA LEU A 34 8.79 3.87 6.95
C LEU A 34 9.11 4.41 5.56
N VAL A 35 10.19 3.90 4.95
CA VAL A 35 10.64 4.34 3.63
C VAL A 35 10.80 3.15 2.69
N SER A 36 10.04 3.13 1.60
CA SER A 36 10.22 2.13 0.56
C SER A 36 11.57 2.31 -0.12
N THR A 37 12.34 1.23 -0.26
CA THR A 37 13.70 1.24 -0.84
C THR A 37 13.78 0.46 -2.15
N ALA A 38 12.92 -0.55 -2.33
CA ALA A 38 12.84 -1.33 -3.57
C ALA A 38 11.49 -2.03 -3.70
N VAL A 39 11.10 -2.32 -4.94
CA VAL A 39 9.91 -3.11 -5.27
C VAL A 39 10.30 -4.29 -6.17
N MET A 40 9.85 -5.46 -5.77
CA MET A 40 9.99 -6.75 -6.44
C MET A 40 8.63 -7.18 -7.02
N ASP A 41 8.58 -8.31 -7.70
CA ASP A 41 7.34 -8.77 -8.36
C ASP A 41 6.12 -8.83 -7.44
N GLN A 42 6.32 -9.25 -6.18
CA GLN A 42 5.24 -9.46 -5.19
C GLN A 42 5.51 -8.79 -3.84
N HIS A 43 6.63 -8.07 -3.71
CA HIS A 43 7.06 -7.55 -2.42
C HIS A 43 7.71 -6.17 -2.54
N THR A 44 7.55 -5.35 -1.51
CA THR A 44 8.23 -4.07 -1.35
C THR A 44 9.14 -4.14 -0.13
N PHE A 45 10.40 -3.75 -0.30
CA PHE A 45 11.33 -3.59 0.81
C PHE A 45 11.15 -2.21 1.40
N VAL A 46 10.90 -2.17 2.70
CA VAL A 46 10.69 -0.93 3.48
C VAL A 46 11.76 -0.87 4.57
N GLU A 47 12.51 0.22 4.59
CA GLU A 47 13.38 0.57 5.70
C GLU A 47 12.51 1.04 6.87
N VAL A 48 12.90 0.64 8.09
CA VAL A 48 12.12 0.84 9.30
C VAL A 48 13.05 1.41 10.36
N ASN A 49 12.62 2.46 11.06
CA ASN A 49 13.35 2.98 12.21
C ASN A 49 13.43 1.89 13.31
N PRO A 50 14.58 1.68 13.97
CA PRO A 50 14.69 0.75 15.11
C PRO A 50 13.63 0.93 16.21
N ASP A 51 13.13 2.15 16.42
CA ASP A 51 12.11 2.45 17.43
C ASP A 51 10.66 2.30 16.90
N SER A 52 10.49 1.85 15.66
CA SER A 52 9.17 1.60 15.08
C SER A 52 8.49 0.41 15.75
N ASP A 53 7.22 0.59 16.11
CA ASP A 53 6.39 -0.47 16.70
C ASP A 53 5.76 -1.39 15.64
N ILE A 54 6.17 -1.36 14.38
CA ILE A 54 5.53 -2.15 13.31
C ILE A 54 5.74 -3.66 13.51
N GLU A 55 4.65 -4.41 13.40
CA GLU A 55 4.59 -5.86 13.59
C GLU A 55 4.17 -6.62 12.32
N VAL A 56 4.45 -7.92 12.29
CA VAL A 56 3.95 -8.80 11.23
C VAL A 56 2.44 -8.91 11.33
N GLY A 57 1.74 -8.55 10.25
CA GLY A 57 0.28 -8.57 10.17
C GLY A 57 -0.36 -7.19 10.19
N ASP A 58 0.41 -6.15 10.51
CA ASP A 58 -0.05 -4.76 10.38
C ASP A 58 -0.36 -4.43 8.92
N MET A 59 -1.42 -3.64 8.70
CA MET A 59 -1.82 -3.16 7.40
C MET A 59 -1.26 -1.77 7.16
N ILE A 60 -0.66 -1.54 5.99
CA ILE A 60 -0.15 -0.23 5.60
C ILE A 60 -0.83 0.19 4.30
N ALA A 61 -1.43 1.39 4.32
CA ALA A 61 -1.95 2.01 3.11
C ALA A 61 -0.84 2.82 2.44
N PHE A 62 -0.61 2.52 1.16
CA PHE A 62 0.39 3.22 0.36
C PHE A 62 -0.25 4.19 -0.62
N SER A 63 0.40 5.34 -0.83
CA SER A 63 0.14 6.20 -1.99
C SER A 63 1.15 5.93 -3.10
N THR A 64 0.81 6.39 -4.29
CA THR A 64 1.72 6.49 -5.44
C THR A 64 1.51 7.85 -6.09
N SER A 65 2.58 8.42 -6.63
CA SER A 65 2.55 9.73 -7.31
C SER A 65 1.65 9.72 -8.56
N HIS A 66 1.49 8.55 -9.20
CA HIS A 66 0.73 8.40 -10.44
C HIS A 66 -0.30 7.25 -10.29
N PRO A 67 -1.40 7.46 -9.53
CA PRO A 67 -2.37 6.40 -9.24
C PRO A 67 -2.99 5.81 -10.50
N CYS A 68 -3.20 6.62 -11.55
CA CYS A 68 -3.77 6.16 -12.82
C CYS A 68 -2.94 5.06 -13.50
N LEU A 69 -1.61 5.06 -13.33
CA LEU A 69 -0.74 4.03 -13.91
C LEU A 69 -0.86 2.68 -13.20
N THR A 70 -1.48 2.65 -12.02
CA THR A 70 -1.70 1.42 -11.24
C THR A 70 -3.03 0.75 -11.58
N PHE A 71 -3.97 1.44 -12.24
CA PHE A 71 -5.30 0.88 -12.51
C PHE A 71 -5.26 -0.38 -13.38
N ASP A 72 -4.32 -0.47 -14.33
CA ASP A 72 -4.17 -1.65 -15.21
C ASP A 72 -3.69 -2.92 -14.47
N LYS A 73 -3.23 -2.77 -13.23
CA LYS A 73 -2.78 -3.88 -12.37
C LYS A 73 -3.94 -4.55 -11.63
N TRP A 74 -5.08 -3.88 -11.51
CA TRP A 74 -6.20 -4.33 -10.69
C TRP A 74 -7.46 -4.53 -11.53
N ARG A 75 -7.95 -5.77 -11.62
CA ARG A 75 -9.21 -6.06 -12.33
C ARG A 75 -10.44 -5.43 -11.65
N TYR A 76 -10.38 -5.29 -10.32
CA TYR A 76 -11.42 -4.68 -9.52
C TYR A 76 -10.79 -3.72 -8.49
N ILE A 77 -11.40 -2.55 -8.33
CA ILE A 77 -11.00 -1.53 -7.35
C ILE A 77 -12.17 -1.32 -6.39
N ALA A 78 -11.91 -1.39 -5.08
CA ALA A 78 -12.90 -1.13 -4.06
C ALA A 78 -13.10 0.40 -3.89
N ILE A 79 -14.36 0.82 -3.76
CA ILE A 79 -14.73 2.13 -3.23
C ILE A 79 -15.23 1.90 -1.80
N CYS A 80 -14.75 2.69 -0.85
CA CYS A 80 -15.19 2.64 0.54
C CYS A 80 -15.73 3.98 1.02
N ASP A 81 -16.51 3.96 2.09
CA ASP A 81 -16.87 5.15 2.86
C ASP A 81 -15.75 5.56 3.84
N ASP A 82 -16.03 6.55 4.68
CA ASP A 82 -15.07 7.11 5.65
C ASP A 82 -14.76 6.11 6.79
N GLU A 83 -15.64 5.12 7.01
CA GLU A 83 -15.47 4.00 7.93
C GLU A 83 -14.79 2.77 7.30
N TYR A 84 -14.21 2.93 6.10
CA TYR A 84 -13.54 1.90 5.32
C TYR A 84 -14.43 0.69 4.98
N GLN A 85 -15.75 0.83 5.00
CA GLN A 85 -16.67 -0.20 4.52
C GLN A 85 -16.75 -0.12 3.00
N VAL A 86 -16.56 -1.25 2.32
CA VAL A 86 -16.65 -1.30 0.85
C VAL A 86 -18.11 -1.11 0.45
N THR A 87 -18.37 -0.01 -0.26
CA THR A 87 -19.70 0.35 -0.76
C THR A 87 -19.91 -0.14 -2.20
N ASN A 88 -18.85 -0.17 -3.01
CA ASN A 88 -18.90 -0.60 -4.40
C ASN A 88 -17.59 -1.25 -4.87
N TRP A 89 -17.69 -2.02 -5.95
CA TRP A 89 -16.57 -2.52 -6.72
C TRP A 89 -16.62 -1.96 -8.14
N VAL A 90 -15.50 -1.44 -8.62
CA VAL A 90 -15.32 -0.93 -9.98
C VAL A 90 -14.50 -1.95 -10.76
N GLU A 91 -15.06 -2.49 -11.83
CA GLU A 91 -14.32 -3.31 -12.79
C GLU A 91 -13.53 -2.42 -13.76
N THR A 92 -12.28 -2.79 -14.02
CA THR A 92 -11.43 -2.12 -15.01
C THR A 92 -11.36 -2.92 -16.31
N CYS A 93 -11.29 -2.24 -17.46
CA CYS A 93 -11.26 -2.87 -18.78
C CYS A 93 -9.91 -2.66 -19.47
N PHE A 94 -8.87 -3.37 -19.03
CA PHE A 94 -7.51 -3.35 -19.61
C PHE A 94 -7.11 -4.68 -20.24
#